data_AF-A0A2H0R6J2-F1
#
_entry.id   AF-A0A2H0R6J2-F1
#
_cell.length_a   1.000
_cell.length_b   1.000
_cell.length_c   1.000
_cell.angle_alpha   90.00
_cell.angle_beta   90.00
_cell.angle_gamma   90.00
#
_symmetry.space_group_name_H-M   'P 1'
#
loop_
_entity.id
_entity.type
_entity.pdbx_description
1 polymer ?
#
loop_
_entity_poly.entity_id
_entity_poly.type
_entity_poly.pdbx_seq_one_letter_code
_entity_poly.pdbx_strand_id
1 'polypeptide(L)'
;MIDLYHGSPGKIEGPLTPVLRHSTLDHIHDKPAVFATARIDLASLFMFSFDDVLASIGFEQDIAYICIWGRPEQFQPKDRGGYIYVFSSDNFQKVGKDYEWQSFEPTLPKKIRRHDSIVAGVIDCSAQAYFIDDDKIMDDVVNNKNNRSVILKNLVSENQKISKNIRQFS
;
A
#
# COMPACT_ATOMS: atom_id res chain seq x y z
N MET A 1 1.66 15.52 18.03
CA MET A 1 1.19 14.12 17.96
C MET A 1 0.47 13.95 16.63
N ILE A 2 0.85 12.95 15.84
CA ILE A 2 0.27 12.74 14.49
C ILE A 2 -0.37 11.36 14.41
N ASP A 3 -1.32 11.21 13.48
CA ASP A 3 -1.93 9.93 13.18
C ASP A 3 -1.01 9.11 12.27
N LEU A 4 -0.78 7.86 12.65
CA LEU A 4 -0.05 6.88 11.85
C LEU A 4 -1.00 5.78 11.37
N TYR A 5 -0.76 5.28 10.16
CA TYR A 5 -1.63 4.35 9.46
C TYR A 5 -0.89 3.05 9.11
N HIS A 6 -1.55 1.91 9.30
CA HIS A 6 -1.09 0.58 8.90
C HIS A 6 -2.16 -0.09 8.06
N GLY A 7 -1.82 -0.58 6.88
CA GLY A 7 -2.72 -1.42 6.06
C GLY A 7 -2.52 -2.90 6.36
N SER A 8 -3.61 -3.66 6.32
CA SER A 8 -3.57 -5.12 6.39
C SER A 8 -4.64 -5.75 5.50
N PRO A 9 -4.36 -6.86 4.80
CA PRO A 9 -5.38 -7.62 4.08
C PRO A 9 -6.36 -8.33 5.02
N GLY A 10 -5.96 -8.57 6.27
CA GLY A 10 -6.75 -9.31 7.26
C GLY A 10 -7.19 -8.44 8.43
N LYS A 11 -8.28 -8.86 9.10
CA LYS A 11 -8.61 -8.30 10.40
C LYS A 11 -7.64 -8.82 11.45
N ILE A 12 -7.07 -7.91 12.24
CA ILE A 12 -6.20 -8.19 13.37
C ILE A 12 -7.01 -7.82 14.62
N GLU A 13 -7.22 -8.80 15.49
CA GLU A 13 -7.90 -8.58 16.78
C GLU A 13 -6.87 -8.19 17.84
N GLY A 14 -7.18 -7.16 18.62
CA GLY A 14 -6.32 -6.69 19.71
C GLY A 14 -5.08 -5.90 19.26
N PRO A 15 -4.02 -5.85 20.08
CA PRO A 15 -2.79 -5.14 19.76
C PRO A 15 -2.07 -5.78 18.57
N LEU A 16 -1.55 -4.94 17.67
CA LEU A 16 -0.60 -5.40 16.67
C LEU A 16 0.73 -5.66 17.37
N THR A 17 1.24 -6.89 17.24
CA THR A 17 2.53 -7.28 17.81
C THR A 17 3.64 -7.07 16.78
N PRO A 18 4.84 -6.63 17.21
CA PRO A 18 5.99 -6.54 16.33
C PRO A 18 6.32 -7.89 15.69
N VAL A 19 6.47 -7.92 14.36
CA VAL A 19 6.86 -9.11 13.60
C VAL A 19 8.11 -8.80 12.80
N LEU A 20 9.10 -9.70 12.82
CA LEU A 20 10.26 -9.57 11.95
C LEU A 20 9.83 -9.90 10.52
N ARG A 21 9.75 -8.87 9.69
CA ARG A 21 9.62 -9.04 8.24
C ARG A 21 11.02 -9.19 7.66
N HIS A 22 11.20 -10.13 6.72
CA HIS A 22 12.51 -10.39 6.13
C HIS A 22 13.15 -9.12 5.59
N SER A 23 14.42 -8.90 5.96
CA SER A 23 15.25 -7.82 5.43
C SER A 23 15.49 -8.03 3.94
N THR A 24 15.24 -7.00 3.13
CA THR A 24 15.69 -6.93 1.73
C THR A 24 16.80 -5.87 1.62
N LEU A 25 17.55 -5.85 0.51
CA LEU A 25 18.55 -4.79 0.27
C LEU A 25 17.96 -3.38 0.38
N ASP A 26 16.66 -3.23 0.06
CA ASP A 26 15.93 -1.96 0.08
C ASP A 26 15.25 -1.67 1.43
N HIS A 27 15.20 -2.65 2.34
CA HIS A 27 14.51 -2.58 3.62
C HIS A 27 15.26 -3.38 4.69
N ILE A 28 16.08 -2.69 5.48
CA ILE A 28 16.81 -3.29 6.60
C ILE A 28 15.87 -3.29 7.82
N HIS A 29 15.40 -4.48 8.20
CA HIS A 29 14.59 -4.71 9.39
C HIS A 29 15.40 -5.56 10.37
N ASP A 30 16.16 -4.89 11.24
CA ASP A 30 17.06 -5.58 12.17
C ASP A 30 16.35 -6.12 13.42
N LYS A 31 15.06 -5.79 13.58
CA LYS A 31 14.23 -6.20 14.72
C LYS A 31 12.75 -6.28 14.35
N PRO A 32 11.96 -7.12 15.04
CA PRO A 32 10.51 -7.15 14.88
C PRO A 32 9.91 -5.76 15.12
N ALA A 33 9.00 -5.34 14.24
CA ALA A 33 8.34 -4.03 14.37
C ALA A 33 6.89 -4.08 13.88
N VAL A 34 6.06 -3.20 14.43
CA VAL A 34 4.81 -2.75 13.81
C VAL A 34 5.14 -1.55 12.94
N PHE A 35 4.88 -1.68 11.64
CA PHE A 35 5.13 -0.62 10.68
C PHE A 35 3.90 0.27 10.52
N ALA A 36 4.10 1.57 10.44
CA ALA A 36 3.05 2.53 10.11
C ALA A 36 3.64 3.69 9.31
N THR A 37 2.77 4.54 8.79
CA THR A 37 3.16 5.76 8.07
C THR A 37 2.19 6.90 8.38
N ALA A 38 2.66 8.15 8.30
CA ALA A 38 1.77 9.31 8.39
C ALA A 38 0.86 9.48 7.15
N ARG A 39 1.06 8.63 6.12
CA ARG A 39 0.44 8.72 4.80
C ARG A 39 -0.58 7.61 4.57
N ILE A 40 -1.86 7.97 4.59
CA ILE A 40 -2.93 6.99 4.41
C ILE A 40 -2.93 6.37 3.01
N ASP A 41 -2.52 7.11 1.98
CA ASP A 41 -2.37 6.60 0.62
C ASP A 41 -1.33 5.48 0.56
N LEU A 42 -0.17 5.66 1.18
CA LEU A 42 0.85 4.61 1.29
C LEU A 42 0.38 3.42 2.13
N ALA A 43 -0.25 3.66 3.28
CA ALA A 43 -0.75 2.58 4.14
C ALA A 43 -1.79 1.72 3.41
N SER A 44 -2.64 2.33 2.58
CA SER A 44 -3.69 1.61 1.82
C SER A 44 -3.13 0.54 0.88
N LEU A 45 -1.90 0.70 0.37
CA LEU A 45 -1.24 -0.28 -0.50
C LEU A 45 -1.02 -1.62 0.21
N PHE A 46 -0.87 -1.61 1.53
CA PHE A 46 -0.66 -2.80 2.35
C PHE A 46 -1.96 -3.50 2.76
N MET A 47 -3.12 -3.02 2.30
CA MET A 47 -4.36 -3.82 2.32
C MET A 47 -4.34 -4.96 1.30
N PHE A 48 -3.44 -4.90 0.31
CA PHE A 48 -3.35 -5.89 -0.76
C PHE A 48 -2.59 -7.14 -0.28
N SER A 49 -3.16 -8.33 -0.53
CA SER A 49 -2.42 -9.60 -0.39
C SER A 49 -1.77 -9.98 -1.72
N PHE A 50 -0.49 -10.35 -1.69
CA PHE A 50 0.29 -10.71 -2.88
C PHE A 50 0.31 -12.23 -3.15
N ASP A 51 -0.40 -13.03 -2.34
CA ASP A 51 -0.30 -14.49 -2.40
C ASP A 51 -0.88 -15.09 -3.70
N ASP A 52 -1.94 -14.49 -4.26
CA ASP A 52 -2.72 -15.05 -5.38
C ASP A 52 -2.83 -14.13 -6.61
N VAL A 53 -2.15 -12.97 -6.58
CA VAL A 53 -2.22 -11.95 -7.62
C VAL A 53 -0.86 -11.32 -7.83
N LEU A 54 -0.38 -11.35 -9.08
CA LEU A 54 0.80 -10.59 -9.48
C LEU A 54 0.48 -9.09 -9.39
N ALA A 55 1.13 -8.41 -8.46
CA ALA A 55 0.97 -6.99 -8.25
C ALA A 55 2.29 -6.33 -7.86
N SER A 56 2.40 -5.02 -8.10
CA SER A 56 3.53 -4.21 -7.70
C SER A 56 3.04 -2.92 -7.06
N ILE A 57 3.56 -2.60 -5.88
CA ILE A 57 3.30 -1.33 -5.21
C ILE A 57 4.51 -0.41 -5.33
N GLY A 58 4.29 0.89 -5.25
CA GLY A 58 5.37 1.86 -5.26
C GLY A 58 4.96 3.26 -4.81
N PHE A 59 5.97 4.11 -4.71
CA PHE A 59 5.85 5.50 -4.30
C PHE A 59 6.88 6.35 -5.04
N GLU A 60 6.43 7.17 -5.97
CA GLU A 60 7.27 8.02 -6.83
C GLU A 60 6.60 9.38 -7.04
N GLN A 61 7.38 10.46 -7.17
CA GLN A 61 6.84 11.81 -7.39
C GLN A 61 5.72 12.20 -6.41
N ASP A 62 5.85 11.81 -5.13
CA ASP A 62 4.84 12.00 -4.09
C ASP A 62 3.53 11.20 -4.28
N ILE A 63 3.44 10.29 -5.24
CA ILE A 63 2.26 9.49 -5.57
C ILE A 63 2.45 8.04 -5.14
N ALA A 64 1.57 7.56 -4.25
CA ALA A 64 1.44 6.15 -3.90
C ALA A 64 0.62 5.42 -4.98
N TYR A 65 1.05 4.24 -5.41
CA TYR A 65 0.36 3.48 -6.45
C TYR A 65 0.46 1.96 -6.29
N ILE A 66 -0.49 1.27 -6.91
CA ILE A 66 -0.49 -0.17 -7.11
C ILE A 66 -0.80 -0.52 -8.57
N CYS A 67 -0.01 -1.43 -9.13
CA CYS A 67 -0.23 -2.04 -10.43
C CYS A 67 -0.64 -3.50 -10.21
N ILE A 68 -1.78 -3.90 -10.77
CA ILE A 68 -2.38 -5.21 -10.64
C ILE A 68 -2.40 -5.85 -12.02
N TRP A 69 -1.81 -7.03 -12.15
CA TRP A 69 -1.82 -7.75 -13.42
C TRP A 69 -3.20 -8.30 -13.75
N GLY A 70 -3.58 -8.20 -15.02
CA GLY A 70 -4.87 -8.62 -15.55
C GLY A 70 -5.91 -7.51 -15.56
N ARG A 71 -7.18 -7.92 -15.66
CA ARG A 71 -8.33 -7.04 -15.80
C ARG A 71 -9.16 -6.95 -14.52
N PRO A 72 -9.93 -5.86 -14.30
CA PRO A 72 -10.78 -5.70 -13.12
C PRO A 72 -11.69 -6.91 -12.86
N GLU A 73 -12.32 -7.47 -13.89
CA GLU A 73 -13.22 -8.61 -13.80
C GLU A 73 -12.53 -9.91 -13.37
N GLN A 74 -11.22 -10.05 -13.61
CA GLN A 74 -10.44 -11.21 -13.17
C GLN A 74 -10.03 -11.09 -11.69
N PHE A 75 -9.88 -9.86 -11.21
CA PHE A 75 -9.51 -9.58 -9.81
C PHE A 75 -10.71 -9.54 -8.87
N GLN A 76 -11.86 -9.03 -9.33
CA GLN A 76 -13.06 -8.84 -8.51
C GLN A 76 -13.45 -10.07 -7.65
N PRO A 77 -13.39 -11.32 -8.12
CA PRO A 77 -13.71 -12.50 -7.29
C PRO A 77 -12.72 -12.76 -6.15
N LYS A 78 -11.49 -12.23 -6.28
CA LYS A 78 -10.39 -12.33 -5.30
C LYS A 78 -10.35 -11.13 -4.35
N ASP A 79 -11.06 -10.05 -4.66
CA ASP A 79 -11.10 -8.87 -3.81
C ASP A 79 -11.87 -9.18 -2.52
N ARG A 80 -11.16 -9.18 -1.39
CA ARG A 80 -11.72 -9.40 -0.05
C ARG A 80 -11.77 -8.14 0.79
N GLY A 81 -11.39 -6.99 0.21
CA GLY A 81 -11.22 -5.77 0.97
C GLY A 81 -9.99 -5.82 1.87
N GLY A 82 -9.95 -4.90 2.84
CA GLY A 82 -8.84 -4.81 3.78
C GLY A 82 -9.12 -3.82 4.91
N TYR A 83 -8.11 -3.62 5.73
CA TYR A 83 -8.21 -2.84 6.96
C TYR A 83 -7.10 -1.79 7.04
N ILE A 84 -7.46 -0.58 7.46
CA ILE A 84 -6.52 0.46 7.87
C ILE A 84 -6.66 0.68 9.36
N TYR A 85 -5.57 0.49 10.09
CA TYR A 85 -5.45 0.74 11.51
C TYR A 85 -4.81 2.10 11.73
N VAL A 86 -5.38 2.87 12.65
CA VAL A 86 -4.87 4.20 13.02
C VAL A 86 -4.25 4.12 14.41
N PHE A 87 -3.05 4.65 14.55
CA PHE A 87 -2.28 4.71 15.79
C PHE A 87 -1.94 6.15 16.17
N SER A 88 -1.61 6.36 17.45
CA SER A 88 -0.86 7.54 17.89
C SER A 88 0.61 7.34 17.59
N SER A 89 1.33 8.42 17.28
CA SER A 89 2.78 8.41 17.09
C SER A 89 3.60 8.14 18.36
N ASP A 90 2.99 8.11 19.54
CA ASP A 90 3.69 8.14 20.85
C ASP A 90 4.69 6.99 21.05
N ASN A 91 4.35 5.79 20.58
CA ASN A 91 5.20 4.60 20.71
C ASN A 91 5.95 4.25 19.41
N PHE A 92 5.95 5.16 18.43
CA PHE A 92 6.61 4.95 17.14
C PHE A 92 7.83 5.83 16.98
N GLN A 93 8.81 5.32 16.26
CA GLN A 93 10.04 6.04 15.90
C GLN A 93 10.21 6.03 14.38
N LYS A 94 10.72 7.11 13.82
CA LYS A 94 11.12 7.12 12.40
C LYS A 94 12.39 6.29 12.23
N VAL A 95 12.27 5.17 11.51
CA VAL A 95 13.36 4.24 11.23
C VAL A 95 13.18 3.75 9.79
N GLY A 96 14.27 3.73 9.02
CA GLY A 96 14.23 3.35 7.60
C GLY A 96 13.94 4.55 6.70
N LYS A 97 12.93 4.42 5.83
CA LYS A 97 12.56 5.46 4.86
C LYS A 97 11.85 6.64 5.55
N ASP A 98 11.88 7.83 4.94
CA ASP A 98 11.35 9.08 5.55
C ASP A 98 9.87 9.04 5.96
N TYR A 99 9.11 8.18 5.27
CA TYR A 99 7.68 7.95 5.47
C TYR A 99 7.37 6.77 6.40
N GLU A 100 8.38 6.04 6.86
CA GLU A 100 8.24 4.82 7.67
C GLU A 100 8.39 5.13 9.16
N TRP A 101 7.46 4.59 9.94
CA TRP A 101 7.46 4.63 11.39
C TRP A 101 7.40 3.20 11.92
N GLN A 102 8.17 2.91 12.96
CA GLN A 102 8.25 1.58 13.56
C GLN A 102 7.97 1.66 15.06
N SER A 103 7.12 0.77 15.56
CA SER A 103 6.97 0.49 16.99
C SER A 103 7.55 -0.88 17.28
N PHE A 104 8.38 -0.97 18.33
CA PHE A 104 9.02 -2.21 18.78
C PHE A 104 8.25 -2.88 19.93
N GLU A 105 7.09 -2.34 20.27
CA GLU A 105 6.21 -2.83 21.32
C GLU A 105 4.81 -3.10 20.76
N PRO A 106 4.03 -4.03 21.36
CA PRO A 106 2.64 -4.23 21.00
C PRO A 106 1.85 -2.91 21.06
N THR A 107 1.12 -2.60 19.99
CA THR A 107 0.43 -1.31 19.86
C THR A 107 -1.05 -1.52 19.57
N LEU A 108 -1.92 -0.91 20.37
CA LEU A 108 -3.36 -0.96 20.16
C LEU A 108 -3.80 0.15 19.19
N PRO A 109 -4.57 -0.16 18.14
CA PRO A 109 -5.11 0.84 17.24
C PRO A 109 -6.19 1.67 17.95
N LYS A 110 -6.17 2.99 17.78
CA LYS A 110 -7.24 3.87 18.28
C LYS A 110 -8.49 3.85 17.38
N LYS A 111 -8.32 3.47 16.12
CA LYS A 111 -9.41 3.35 15.14
C LYS A 111 -9.06 2.29 14.11
N ILE A 112 -10.07 1.57 13.64
CA ILE A 112 -9.98 0.60 12.55
C ILE A 112 -10.95 1.03 11.46
N ARG A 113 -10.50 1.06 10.21
CA ARG A 113 -11.32 1.34 9.02
C ARG A 113 -11.33 0.08 8.16
N ARG A 114 -12.52 -0.44 7.87
CA ARG A 114 -12.69 -1.55 6.93
C ARG A 114 -13.05 -0.98 5.56
N HIS A 115 -12.44 -1.53 4.52
CA HIS A 115 -12.82 -1.32 3.13
C HIS A 115 -13.29 -2.67 2.58
N ASP A 116 -14.45 -2.72 1.94
CA ASP A 116 -14.99 -3.97 1.38
C ASP A 116 -14.35 -4.34 0.03
N SER A 117 -13.70 -3.39 -0.62
CA SER A 117 -12.88 -3.60 -1.82
C SER A 117 -11.53 -2.93 -1.63
N ILE A 118 -10.45 -3.64 -1.98
CA ILE A 118 -9.09 -3.10 -1.88
C ILE A 118 -8.92 -1.97 -2.89
N VAL A 119 -9.35 -2.16 -4.14
CA VAL A 119 -9.22 -1.14 -5.19
C VAL A 119 -9.98 0.13 -4.79
N ALA A 120 -11.23 -0.01 -4.33
CA ALA A 120 -12.00 1.14 -3.85
C ALA A 120 -11.32 1.81 -2.66
N GLY A 121 -10.80 1.04 -1.69
CA GLY A 121 -10.10 1.57 -0.52
C GLY A 121 -8.81 2.31 -0.85
N VAL A 122 -8.03 1.82 -1.81
CA VAL A 122 -6.81 2.47 -2.34
C VAL A 122 -7.18 3.81 -2.98
N ILE A 123 -8.20 3.83 -3.85
CA ILE A 123 -8.69 5.06 -4.48
C ILE A 123 -9.20 6.06 -3.43
N ASP A 124 -9.99 5.60 -2.46
CA ASP A 124 -10.53 6.43 -1.37
C ASP A 124 -9.41 7.07 -0.55
N CYS A 125 -8.29 6.37 -0.38
CA CYS A 125 -7.10 6.86 0.29
C CYS A 125 -6.20 7.72 -0.61
N SER A 126 -6.59 7.99 -1.86
CA SER A 126 -5.87 8.81 -2.85
C SER A 126 -4.59 8.19 -3.44
N ALA A 127 -4.38 6.89 -3.25
CA ALA A 127 -3.40 6.14 -4.03
C ALA A 127 -3.96 5.84 -5.44
N GLN A 128 -3.07 5.70 -6.43
CA GLN A 128 -3.45 5.39 -7.81
C GLN A 128 -3.45 3.88 -8.04
N ALA A 129 -4.56 3.33 -8.53
CA ALA A 129 -4.67 1.91 -8.89
C ALA A 129 -4.66 1.74 -10.41
N TYR A 130 -3.92 0.76 -10.90
CA TYR A 130 -3.82 0.42 -12.32
C TYR A 130 -4.06 -1.08 -12.51
N PHE A 131 -4.96 -1.44 -13.42
CA PHE A 131 -5.01 -2.78 -14.00
C PHE A 131 -4.20 -2.81 -15.30
N ILE A 132 -3.29 -3.77 -15.42
CA ILE A 132 -2.37 -3.91 -16.55
C ILE A 132 -2.51 -5.32 -17.10
N ASP A 133 -3.10 -5.46 -18.29
CA ASP A 133 -3.30 -6.75 -18.97
C ASP A 133 -2.28 -7.01 -20.10
N ASP A 134 -1.21 -6.21 -20.15
CA ASP A 134 -0.05 -6.40 -21.02
C ASP A 134 1.15 -6.88 -20.19
N ASP A 135 1.60 -8.11 -20.46
CA ASP A 135 2.71 -8.76 -19.74
C ASP A 135 4.00 -7.96 -19.82
N LYS A 136 4.30 -7.34 -20.97
CA LYS A 136 5.53 -6.57 -21.15
C LYS A 136 5.49 -5.29 -20.30
N ILE A 137 4.36 -4.61 -20.25
CA ILE A 137 4.19 -3.43 -19.40
C ILE A 137 4.31 -3.83 -17.92
N MET A 138 3.69 -4.95 -17.52
CA MET A 138 3.79 -5.41 -16.13
C MET A 138 5.22 -5.82 -15.76
N ASP A 139 5.92 -6.52 -16.64
CA ASP A 139 7.34 -6.87 -16.46
C ASP A 139 8.21 -5.62 -16.34
N ASP A 140 7.99 -4.61 -17.17
CA ASP A 140 8.70 -3.34 -17.09
C ASP A 140 8.42 -2.64 -15.75
N VAL A 141 7.18 -2.65 -15.26
CA VAL A 141 6.84 -2.13 -13.93
C VAL A 141 7.55 -2.91 -12.83
N VAL A 142 7.53 -4.24 -12.86
CA VAL A 142 8.14 -5.08 -11.81
C VAL A 142 9.66 -4.89 -11.78
N ASN A 143 10.31 -4.86 -12.94
CA ASN A 143 11.77 -4.84 -13.07
C ASN A 143 12.39 -3.44 -13.01
N ASN A 144 11.68 -2.39 -13.44
CA ASN A 144 12.21 -1.02 -13.49
C ASN A 144 11.87 -0.19 -12.25
N LYS A 145 12.23 -0.67 -11.06
CA LYS A 145 11.82 -0.11 -9.76
C LYS A 145 12.09 1.40 -9.55
N ASN A 146 13.03 1.98 -10.29
CA ASN A 146 13.47 3.37 -10.10
C ASN A 146 12.86 4.36 -11.09
N ASN A 147 12.05 3.91 -12.05
CA ASN A 147 11.53 4.80 -13.10
C ASN A 147 10.17 4.35 -13.64
N ARG A 148 9.27 3.88 -12.77
CA ARG A 148 7.95 3.38 -13.19
C ARG A 148 7.04 4.51 -13.63
N SER A 149 7.21 5.72 -13.07
CA SER A 149 6.47 6.92 -13.46
C SER A 149 6.46 7.20 -14.97
N VAL A 150 7.53 6.88 -15.71
CA VAL A 150 7.59 7.02 -17.19
C VAL A 150 6.61 6.10 -17.90
N ILE A 151 6.35 4.92 -17.34
CA ILE A 151 5.36 3.95 -17.84
C ILE A 151 3.96 4.41 -17.43
N LEU A 152 3.77 4.66 -16.13
CA LEU A 152 2.46 4.91 -15.53
C LEU A 152 1.80 6.20 -15.99
N LYS A 153 2.58 7.24 -16.37
CA LYS A 153 2.01 8.50 -16.88
C LYS A 153 1.20 8.36 -18.17
N ASN A 154 1.45 7.29 -18.93
CA ASN A 154 0.76 7.00 -20.18
C ASN A 154 -0.42 6.03 -19.99
N LEU A 155 -0.64 5.50 -18.79
CA LEU A 155 -1.73 4.58 -18.47
C LEU A 155 -2.92 5.31 -17.86
N VAL A 156 -4.12 4.77 -18.08
CA VAL A 156 -5.35 5.26 -17.44
C VAL A 156 -5.56 4.52 -16.12
N SER A 157 -5.49 5.23 -14.99
CA SER A 157 -5.75 4.65 -13.68
C SER A 157 -7.24 4.38 -13.44
N GLU A 158 -7.56 3.46 -12.53
CA GLU A 158 -8.93 3.23 -12.05
C GLU A 158 -9.51 4.50 -11.43
N ASN A 159 -8.69 5.31 -10.77
CA ASN A 159 -9.05 6.65 -10.27
C ASN A 159 -9.59 7.55 -11.39
N GLN A 160 -8.92 7.58 -12.55
CA GLN A 160 -9.37 8.35 -13.72
C GLN A 160 -10.67 7.82 -14.29
N LYS A 161 -10.81 6.50 -14.42
CA LYS A 161 -12.02 5.86 -14.95
C LYS A 161 -13.28 6.25 -14.16
N ILE A 162 -13.15 6.43 -12.85
CA ILE A 162 -14.27 6.80 -11.97
C ILE A 162 -14.25 8.27 -11.50
N SER A 163 -13.36 9.09 -12.06
CA SER A 163 -13.24 10.52 -11.75
C SER A 163 -13.07 10.84 -10.25
N LYS A 164 -12.21 10.09 -9.55
CA LYS A 164 -12.01 10.22 -8.09
C LYS A 164 -10.54 10.22 -7.70
N ASN A 165 -10.12 11.20 -6.89
CA ASN A 165 -8.77 11.30 -6.32
C ASN A 165 -7.66 11.05 -7.35
N ILE A 166 -7.75 11.72 -8.51
CA ILE A 166 -6.82 11.54 -9.62
C ILE A 166 -5.50 12.23 -9.29
N ARG A 167 -4.39 11.51 -9.44
CA ARG A 167 -3.03 12.06 -9.41
C ARG A 167 -2.28 11.55 -10.64
N GLN A 168 -1.53 12.42 -11.29
CA GLN A 168 -0.82 12.08 -12.53
C GLN A 168 0.67 12.26 -12.34
N PHE A 169 1.43 11.29 -12.85
CA PHE A 169 2.87 11.39 -12.99
C PHE A 169 3.23 12.38 -14.10
N SER A 170 4.31 13.14 -13.91
CA SER A 170 4.90 14.05 -14.91
C SER A 170 5.97 13.34 -15.75
#